data_AF-K1V8M3-F1
#
_entry.id   AF-K1V8M3-F1
#
_cell.length_a   1.000
_cell.length_b   1.000
_cell.length_c   1.000
_cell.angle_alpha   90.00
_cell.angle_beta   90.00
_cell.angle_gamma   90.00
#
_symmetry.space_group_name_H-M   'P 1'
#
loop_
_entity.id
_entity.type
_entity.pdbx_description
1 polymer ?
#
loop_
_entity_poly.entity_id
_entity_poly.type
_entity_poly.pdbx_seq_one_letter_code
_entity_poly.pdbx_strand_id
1 'polypeptide(L)'
;DEMLECICNLWEENKAKGWNMITEKYGRMMEHTSPEEYEKIKDNFPEKSERTIAIVNQIAQIQVDWMKDFAKSYPKLASNARDITSDADQIDNTSYETYLKGELLTYSEELLKLYAQFIVNLAREGKNLAYMTIENTAHLQGYATLEDAESSIR
;
A
#
# COMPACT_ATOMS: atom_id res chain seq x y z
N ASP A 1 9.80 -18.30 -4.01
CA ASP A 1 8.52 -17.62 -4.30
C ASP A 1 8.89 -16.51 -5.26
N GLU A 2 8.34 -16.53 -6.47
CA GLU A 2 8.77 -15.66 -7.57
C GLU A 2 8.69 -14.17 -7.21
N MET A 3 7.68 -13.76 -6.44
CA MET A 3 7.53 -12.37 -6.01
C MET A 3 8.58 -11.97 -4.98
N LEU A 4 8.89 -12.87 -4.03
CA LEU A 4 9.93 -12.66 -3.03
C LEU A 4 11.32 -12.57 -3.67
N GLU A 5 11.60 -13.43 -4.65
CA GLU A 5 12.88 -13.39 -5.38
C GLU A 5 13.00 -12.09 -6.19
N CYS A 6 11.93 -11.68 -6.87
CA CYS A 6 11.88 -10.44 -7.65
C CYS A 6 12.12 -9.19 -6.77
N ILE A 7 11.45 -9.08 -5.62
CA ILE A 7 11.66 -7.93 -4.72
C ILE A 7 13.08 -7.93 -4.16
N CYS A 8 13.63 -9.07 -3.72
CA CYS A 8 15.01 -9.15 -3.23
C CYS A 8 16.02 -8.66 -4.28
N ASN A 9 15.90 -9.13 -5.53
CA ASN A 9 16.78 -8.71 -6.62
C ASN A 9 16.66 -7.20 -6.90
N LEU A 10 15.43 -6.66 -6.90
CA LEU A 10 15.20 -5.22 -7.07
C LEU A 10 15.91 -4.38 -6.00
N TRP A 11 15.87 -4.82 -4.73
CA TRP A 11 16.55 -4.14 -3.63
C TRP A 11 18.08 -4.20 -3.78
N GLU A 12 18.63 -5.34 -4.19
CA GLU A 12 20.07 -5.49 -4.44
C GLU A 12 20.55 -4.60 -5.58
N GLU A 13 19.82 -4.57 -6.69
CA GLU A 13 20.12 -3.72 -7.84
C GLU A 13 20.08 -2.23 -7.48
N ASN A 14 19.04 -1.80 -6.77
CA ASN A 14 18.89 -0.40 -6.36
C ASN A 14 19.99 -0.01 -5.37
N LYS A 15 20.33 -0.89 -4.42
CA LYS A 15 21.47 -0.68 -3.51
C LYS A 15 22.78 -0.52 -4.28
N ALA A 16 23.03 -1.34 -5.30
CA ALA A 16 24.24 -1.25 -6.14
C ALA A 16 24.28 0.07 -6.93
N LYS A 17 23.13 0.61 -7.32
CA LYS A 17 22.98 1.92 -7.99
C LYS A 17 23.02 3.11 -7.01
N GLY A 18 23.07 2.87 -5.70
CA GLY A 18 22.95 3.92 -4.67
C GLY A 18 21.54 4.52 -4.57
N TRP A 19 20.53 3.82 -5.10
CA TRP A 19 19.14 4.26 -5.10
C TRP A 19 18.40 3.79 -3.84
N ASN A 20 17.83 4.73 -3.10
CA ASN A 20 17.06 4.45 -1.88
C ASN A 20 15.56 4.43 -2.19
N MET A 21 14.98 3.23 -2.30
CA MET A 21 13.55 3.03 -2.55
C MET A 21 12.65 3.63 -1.45
N ILE A 22 13.12 3.69 -0.20
CA ILE A 22 12.34 4.31 0.88
C ILE A 22 12.26 5.82 0.67
N THR A 23 13.36 6.46 0.26
CA THR A 23 13.34 7.88 -0.11
C THR A 23 12.40 8.13 -1.28
N GLU A 24 12.43 7.29 -2.32
CA GLU A 24 11.51 7.38 -3.45
C GLU A 24 10.06 7.23 -3.01
N LYS A 25 9.73 6.24 -2.17
CA LYS A 25 8.37 6.01 -1.65
C LYS A 25 7.80 7.27 -1.01
N TYR A 26 8.51 7.84 -0.04
CA TYR A 26 8.04 9.05 0.66
C TYR A 26 8.05 10.27 -0.25
N GLY A 27 9.05 10.39 -1.13
CA GLY A 27 9.10 11.44 -2.13
C GLY A 27 7.91 11.42 -3.08
N ARG A 28 7.44 10.23 -3.50
CA ARG A 28 6.25 10.09 -4.34
C ARG A 28 4.95 10.41 -3.59
N MET A 29 4.86 10.09 -2.30
CA MET A 29 3.71 10.46 -1.47
C MET A 29 3.53 11.99 -1.36
N MET A 30 4.62 12.76 -1.49
CA MET A 30 4.58 14.23 -1.47
C MET A 30 3.75 14.83 -2.60
N GLU A 31 3.50 14.10 -3.69
CA GLU A 31 2.59 14.56 -4.76
C GLU A 31 1.20 14.92 -4.20
N HIS A 32 0.77 14.27 -3.11
CA HIS A 32 -0.54 14.50 -2.50
C HIS A 32 -0.43 15.22 -1.15
N THR A 33 0.64 14.97 -0.38
CA THR A 33 0.79 15.58 0.95
C THR A 33 1.46 16.96 0.92
N SER A 34 2.36 17.21 -0.04
CA SER A 34 3.13 18.47 -0.17
C SER A 34 3.45 18.81 -1.64
N PRO A 35 2.44 19.16 -2.48
CA PRO A 35 2.62 19.29 -3.93
C PRO A 35 3.70 20.31 -4.35
N GLU A 36 3.80 21.44 -3.64
CA GLU A 36 4.81 22.47 -3.93
C GLU A 36 6.25 21.98 -3.71
N GLU A 37 6.47 21.13 -2.71
CA GLU A 37 7.78 20.51 -2.47
C GLU A 37 8.03 19.36 -3.43
N TYR A 38 6.99 18.59 -3.78
CA TYR A 38 7.09 17.52 -4.77
C TYR A 38 7.57 18.04 -6.12
N GLU A 39 7.04 19.16 -6.59
CA GLU A 39 7.46 19.80 -7.85
C GLU A 39 8.95 20.13 -7.90
N LYS A 40 9.59 20.40 -6.76
CA LYS A 40 11.03 20.68 -6.68
C LYS A 40 11.90 19.42 -6.75
N ILE A 41 11.34 18.25 -6.43
CA ILE A 41 12.08 17.00 -6.29
C ILE A 41 11.69 15.93 -7.32
N LYS A 42 10.57 16.08 -8.02
CA LYS A 42 10.00 15.05 -8.91
C LYS A 42 10.98 14.57 -9.99
N ASP A 43 11.81 15.48 -10.51
CA ASP A 43 12.80 15.21 -11.56
C ASP A 43 13.97 14.33 -11.06
N ASN A 44 14.08 14.11 -9.74
CA ASN A 44 15.05 13.19 -9.17
C ASN A 44 14.58 11.74 -9.21
N PHE A 45 13.28 11.47 -9.42
CA PHE A 45 12.73 10.11 -9.42
C PHE A 45 12.69 9.49 -10.81
N PRO A 46 12.83 8.16 -10.94
CA PRO A 46 12.62 7.47 -12.21
C PRO A 46 11.23 7.76 -12.75
N GLU A 47 11.14 8.12 -14.03
CA GLU A 47 9.85 8.27 -14.72
C GLU A 47 9.09 6.94 -14.72
N LYS A 48 7.76 7.02 -14.58
CA LYS A 48 6.87 5.87 -14.63
C LYS A 48 5.99 5.98 -15.86
N SER A 49 5.89 4.88 -16.61
CA SER A 49 5.02 4.81 -17.78
C SER A 49 3.56 5.00 -17.37
N GLU A 50 2.73 5.56 -18.26
CA GLU A 50 1.28 5.68 -18.04
C GLU A 50 0.65 4.32 -17.71
N ARG A 51 1.15 3.26 -18.35
CA ARG A 51 0.77 1.87 -18.06
C ARG A 51 1.05 1.48 -16.61
N THR A 52 2.23 1.82 -16.09
CA THR A 52 2.61 1.53 -14.70
C THR A 52 1.67 2.25 -13.74
N ILE A 53 1.43 3.53 -13.97
CA ILE A 53 0.51 4.34 -13.15
C ILE A 53 -0.90 3.76 -13.17
N ALA A 54 -1.40 3.34 -14.34
CA ALA A 54 -2.71 2.72 -14.47
C ALA A 54 -2.83 1.38 -13.72
N ILE A 55 -1.77 0.57 -13.67
CA ILE A 55 -1.75 -0.67 -12.89
C ILE A 55 -1.77 -0.35 -11.39
N VAL A 56 -0.93 0.58 -10.93
CA VAL A 56 -0.91 1.04 -9.53
C VAL A 56 -2.29 1.52 -9.09
N ASN A 57 -2.95 2.36 -9.90
CA ASN A 57 -4.27 2.89 -9.59
C ASN A 57 -5.33 1.78 -9.47
N GLN A 58 -5.31 0.78 -10.35
CA GLN A 58 -6.25 -0.35 -10.27
C GLN A 58 -6.03 -1.21 -9.03
N ILE A 59 -4.76 -1.49 -8.69
CA ILE A 59 -4.43 -2.24 -7.47
C ILE A 59 -4.87 -1.46 -6.23
N ALA A 60 -4.57 -0.16 -6.19
CA ALA A 60 -4.96 0.71 -5.09
C ALA A 60 -6.48 0.74 -4.91
N GLN A 61 -7.24 0.86 -6.00
CA GLN A 61 -8.70 0.83 -5.96
C GLN A 61 -9.24 -0.45 -5.32
N ILE A 62 -8.75 -1.63 -5.74
CA ILE A 62 -9.19 -2.92 -5.18
C ILE A 62 -8.91 -2.97 -3.68
N GLN A 63 -7.71 -2.58 -3.25
CA GLN A 63 -7.33 -2.63 -1.84
C GLN A 63 -8.05 -1.59 -0.97
N VAL A 64 -8.33 -0.40 -1.52
CA VAL A 64 -9.17 0.61 -0.87
C VAL A 64 -10.59 0.08 -0.65
N ASP A 65 -11.19 -0.57 -1.65
CA ASP A 65 -12.52 -1.14 -1.52
C ASP A 65 -12.55 -2.29 -0.50
N TRP A 66 -11.50 -3.12 -0.48
CA TRP A 66 -11.31 -4.12 0.56
C TRP A 66 -11.20 -3.54 1.97
N MET A 67 -10.47 -2.44 2.14
CA MET A 67 -10.37 -1.76 3.43
C MET A 67 -11.69 -1.11 3.84
N LYS A 68 -12.47 -0.57 2.89
CA LYS A 68 -13.83 -0.07 3.15
C LYS A 68 -14.76 -1.19 3.60
N ASP A 69 -14.69 -2.35 2.96
CA ASP A 69 -15.50 -3.51 3.37
C ASP A 69 -15.10 -4.02 4.76
N PHE A 70 -13.80 -4.02 5.07
CA PHE A 70 -13.31 -4.31 6.41
C PHE A 70 -13.89 -3.34 7.44
N ALA A 71 -13.81 -2.04 7.16
CA ALA A 71 -14.32 -1.00 8.05
C ALA A 71 -15.83 -1.08 8.32
N LYS A 72 -16.63 -1.61 7.39
CA LYS A 72 -18.06 -1.88 7.62
C LYS A 72 -18.28 -2.98 8.66
N SER A 73 -17.40 -3.97 8.71
CA SER A 73 -17.53 -5.12 9.61
C SER A 73 -16.85 -4.87 10.98
N TYR A 74 -15.74 -4.14 10.99
CA TYR A 74 -14.92 -3.86 12.17
C TYR A 74 -14.60 -2.36 12.27
N PRO A 75 -15.60 -1.50 12.56
CA PRO A 75 -15.44 -0.05 12.52
C PRO A 75 -14.45 0.50 13.55
N LYS A 76 -14.32 -0.11 14.74
CA LYS A 76 -13.39 0.38 15.78
C LYS A 76 -11.95 0.06 15.40
N LEU A 77 -11.68 -1.16 14.94
CA LEU A 77 -10.37 -1.55 14.41
C LEU A 77 -9.98 -0.66 13.23
N ALA A 78 -10.91 -0.40 12.31
CA ALA A 78 -10.65 0.50 11.19
C ALA A 78 -10.44 1.95 11.62
N SER A 79 -11.14 2.45 12.65
CA SER A 79 -10.96 3.82 13.15
C SER A 79 -9.60 4.08 13.81
N ASN A 80 -8.94 3.03 14.30
CA ASN A 80 -7.57 3.10 14.81
C ASN A 80 -6.52 3.01 13.68
N ALA A 81 -6.94 2.65 12.46
CA ALA A 81 -6.09 2.66 11.28
C ALA A 81 -6.05 4.07 10.67
N ARG A 82 -5.16 4.26 9.69
CA ARG A 82 -5.11 5.49 8.88
C ARG A 82 -6.40 5.67 8.10
N ASP A 83 -6.71 6.92 7.75
CA ASP A 83 -7.79 7.21 6.81
C ASP A 83 -7.59 6.43 5.51
N ILE A 84 -8.70 5.96 4.93
CA ILE A 84 -8.65 4.96 3.85
C ILE A 84 -8.31 5.59 2.50
N THR A 85 -8.91 6.75 2.19
CA THR A 85 -8.85 7.40 0.87
C THR A 85 -8.01 8.67 0.88
N SER A 86 -7.44 9.03 -0.27
CA SER A 86 -6.56 10.20 -0.41
C SER A 86 -7.24 11.55 -0.17
N ASP A 87 -8.57 11.62 -0.17
CA ASP A 87 -9.32 12.85 0.18
C ASP A 87 -9.00 13.37 1.60
N ALA A 88 -8.50 12.50 2.47
CA ALA A 88 -8.10 12.83 3.84
C ALA A 88 -6.61 13.23 3.97
N ASP A 89 -5.84 13.21 2.87
CA ASP A 89 -4.40 13.49 2.93
C ASP A 89 -4.12 14.94 3.30
N GLN A 90 -3.18 15.11 4.24
CA GLN A 90 -2.63 16.37 4.72
C GLN A 90 -1.13 16.17 4.97
N ILE A 91 -0.42 17.25 5.31
CA ILE A 91 1.03 17.20 5.59
C ILE A 91 1.34 16.23 6.75
N ASP A 92 0.47 16.16 7.77
CA ASP A 92 0.60 15.30 8.95
C ASP A 92 -0.26 14.03 8.91
N ASN A 93 -1.08 13.87 7.88
CA ASN A 93 -1.95 12.71 7.69
C ASN A 93 -1.76 12.12 6.29
N THR A 94 -1.26 10.89 6.21
CA THR A 94 -1.23 10.17 4.94
C THR A 94 -2.12 8.95 5.01
N SER A 95 -3.07 8.91 4.08
CA SER A 95 -4.04 7.84 3.89
C SER A 95 -3.38 6.53 3.50
N TYR A 96 -4.12 5.45 3.71
CA TYR A 96 -3.79 4.13 3.24
C TYR A 96 -3.56 4.10 1.73
N GLU A 97 -4.44 4.75 0.95
CA GLU A 97 -4.34 4.83 -0.51
C GLU A 97 -3.02 5.46 -0.97
N THR A 98 -2.65 6.61 -0.42
CA THR A 98 -1.43 7.33 -0.82
C THR A 98 -0.17 6.61 -0.38
N TYR A 99 -0.18 6.00 0.80
CA TYR A 99 0.92 5.15 1.25
C TYR A 99 1.12 3.94 0.32
N LEU A 100 0.02 3.29 -0.07
CA LEU A 100 0.04 2.15 -0.99
C LEU A 100 0.56 2.56 -2.36
N LYS A 101 0.03 3.64 -2.96
CA LYS A 101 0.49 4.16 -4.25
C LYS A 101 1.98 4.52 -4.23
N GLY A 102 2.41 5.23 -3.18
CA GLY A 102 3.82 5.59 -2.99
C GLY A 102 4.75 4.38 -2.98
N GLU A 103 4.33 3.29 -2.33
CA GLU A 103 5.09 2.03 -2.32
C GLU A 103 5.10 1.34 -3.69
N LEU A 104 3.92 1.14 -4.30
CA LEU A 104 3.81 0.41 -5.56
C LEU A 104 4.53 1.13 -6.71
N LEU A 105 4.62 2.45 -6.67
CA LEU A 105 5.41 3.21 -7.65
C LEU A 105 6.92 2.99 -7.49
N THR A 106 7.43 2.45 -6.39
CA THR A 106 8.85 2.06 -6.28
C THR A 106 9.16 0.72 -6.94
N TYR A 107 8.13 -0.07 -7.26
CA TYR A 107 8.32 -1.40 -7.82
C TYR A 107 8.78 -1.34 -9.28
N SER A 108 9.52 -2.37 -9.72
CA SER A 108 9.76 -2.63 -11.13
C SER A 108 8.47 -3.07 -11.82
N GLU A 109 8.41 -2.97 -13.15
CA GLU A 109 7.24 -3.45 -13.91
C GLU A 109 6.99 -4.95 -13.70
N GLU A 110 8.06 -5.74 -13.53
CA GLU A 110 7.99 -7.17 -13.25
C GLU A 110 7.36 -7.45 -11.88
N LEU A 111 7.87 -6.81 -10.83
CA LEU A 111 7.34 -6.97 -9.47
C LEU A 111 5.87 -6.50 -9.40
N LEU A 112 5.56 -5.38 -10.06
CA LEU A 112 4.19 -4.86 -10.10
C LEU A 112 3.24 -5.83 -10.82
N LYS A 113 3.69 -6.51 -11.87
CA LYS A 113 2.90 -7.55 -12.56
C LYS A 113 2.63 -8.75 -11.64
N LEU A 114 3.65 -9.25 -10.94
CA LEU A 114 3.50 -10.35 -9.99
C LEU A 114 2.53 -9.98 -8.86
N TYR A 115 2.67 -8.77 -8.31
CA TYR A 115 1.78 -8.25 -7.28
C TYR A 115 0.35 -8.08 -7.77
N ALA A 116 0.16 -7.52 -8.97
CA ALA A 116 -1.16 -7.40 -9.60
C ALA A 116 -1.83 -8.77 -9.76
N GLN A 117 -1.08 -9.78 -10.21
CA GLN A 117 -1.59 -11.14 -10.37
C GLN A 117 -2.02 -11.75 -9.04
N PHE A 118 -1.26 -11.52 -7.97
CA PHE A 118 -1.61 -11.94 -6.62
C PHE A 118 -2.92 -11.29 -6.13
N ILE A 119 -3.05 -9.97 -6.28
CA ILE A 119 -4.26 -9.24 -5.90
C ILE A 119 -5.49 -9.75 -6.67
N VAL A 120 -5.36 -9.96 -7.98
CA VAL A 120 -6.44 -10.52 -8.81
C VAL A 120 -6.81 -11.94 -8.39
N ASN A 121 -5.84 -12.78 -8.04
CA ASN A 121 -6.10 -14.15 -7.58
C ASN A 121 -6.88 -14.14 -6.26
N LEU A 122 -6.48 -13.31 -5.29
CA LEU A 122 -7.22 -13.14 -4.04
C LEU A 122 -8.67 -12.69 -4.30
N ALA A 123 -8.86 -11.69 -5.16
CA ALA A 123 -10.20 -11.21 -5.51
C ALA A 123 -11.06 -12.32 -6.15
N ARG A 124 -10.49 -13.13 -7.04
CA ARG A 124 -11.18 -14.28 -7.68
C ARG A 124 -11.55 -15.37 -6.68
N GLU A 125 -10.73 -15.56 -5.66
CA GLU A 125 -10.98 -16.50 -4.57
C GLU A 125 -11.98 -15.96 -3.52
N GLY A 126 -12.51 -14.74 -3.72
CA GLY A 126 -13.39 -14.08 -2.75
C GLY A 126 -12.67 -13.66 -1.46
N LYS A 127 -11.34 -13.58 -1.49
CA LYS A 127 -10.52 -13.16 -0.36
C LYS A 127 -10.32 -11.65 -0.36
N ASN A 128 -10.06 -11.12 0.83
CA ASN A 128 -9.79 -9.71 1.06
C ASN A 128 -8.46 -9.59 1.83
N LEU A 129 -7.46 -8.97 1.19
CA LEU A 129 -6.13 -8.86 1.78
C LEU A 129 -6.13 -8.03 3.07
N ALA A 130 -6.94 -6.98 3.17
CA ALA A 130 -7.03 -6.16 4.37
C ALA A 130 -7.51 -6.98 5.57
N TYR A 131 -8.56 -7.81 5.40
CA TYR A 131 -8.99 -8.75 6.45
C TYR A 131 -7.88 -9.69 6.86
N MET A 132 -7.24 -10.37 5.88
CA MET A 132 -6.19 -11.35 6.15
C MET A 132 -5.01 -10.72 6.89
N THR A 133 -4.60 -9.51 6.52
CA THR A 133 -3.47 -8.81 7.18
C THR A 133 -3.83 -8.36 8.59
N ILE A 134 -5.03 -7.81 8.80
CA ILE A 134 -5.45 -7.31 10.12
C ILE A 134 -5.74 -8.47 11.07
N GLU A 135 -6.35 -9.57 10.58
CA GLU A 135 -6.57 -10.79 11.35
C GLU A 135 -5.27 -11.41 11.84
N ASN A 136 -4.29 -11.58 10.94
CA ASN A 136 -2.97 -12.06 11.32
C ASN A 136 -2.29 -11.13 12.33
N THR A 137 -2.48 -9.81 12.19
CA THR A 137 -1.94 -8.83 13.14
C THR A 137 -2.59 -8.98 14.52
N ALA A 138 -3.91 -9.16 14.57
CA ALA A 138 -4.66 -9.38 15.81
C ALA A 138 -4.17 -10.67 16.52
N HIS A 139 -3.97 -11.76 15.77
CA HIS A 139 -3.40 -12.99 16.30
C HIS A 139 -2.00 -12.79 16.90
N LEU A 140 -1.12 -12.05 16.20
CA LEU A 140 0.22 -11.72 16.69
C LEU A 140 0.19 -10.84 17.95
N GLN A 141 -0.85 -10.02 18.11
CA GLN A 141 -1.09 -9.21 19.31
C GLN A 141 -1.74 -10.00 20.45
N GLY A 142 -2.08 -11.28 20.23
CA GLY A 142 -2.62 -12.19 21.25
C GLY A 142 -4.15 -12.27 21.30
N TYR A 143 -4.86 -11.66 20.35
CA TYR A 143 -6.30 -11.84 20.21
C TYR A 143 -6.60 -13.18 19.52
N ALA A 144 -7.71 -13.84 19.89
CA ALA A 144 -8.09 -15.10 19.26
C ALA A 144 -8.89 -14.91 17.97
N THR A 145 -9.59 -13.78 17.84
CA THR A 145 -10.40 -13.42 16.67
C THR A 145 -10.38 -11.90 16.43
N LEU A 146 -10.85 -11.48 15.25
CA LEU A 146 -11.10 -10.06 14.98
C LEU A 146 -12.21 -9.49 15.87
N GLU A 147 -13.23 -10.28 16.21
CA GLU A 147 -14.31 -9.86 17.12
C GLU A 147 -13.79 -9.55 18.53
N ASP A 148 -12.86 -10.36 19.03
CA ASP A 148 -12.21 -10.14 20.32
C ASP A 148 -11.39 -8.84 20.30
N ALA A 149 -10.64 -8.61 19.22
CA ALA A 149 -9.85 -7.40 19.04
C ALA A 149 -10.74 -6.15 18.96
N GLU A 150 -11.78 -6.18 18.12
CA GLU A 150 -12.78 -5.12 17.96
C GLU A 150 -13.47 -4.78 19.28
N SER A 151 -13.86 -5.79 20.05
CA SER A 151 -14.57 -5.61 21.33
C SER A 151 -13.68 -5.03 22.43
N SER A 152 -12.36 -5.21 22.32
CA SER A 152 -11.40 -4.67 23.29
C SER A 152 -11.17 -3.16 23.18
N ILE A 153 -11.51 -2.57 22.02
CA ILE A 153 -11.38 -1.14 21.75
C ILE A 153 -12.60 -0.42 22.34
N ARG A 154 -12.32 0.56 23.20
CA ARG A 154 -13.34 1.35 23.91
C ARG A 154 -13.99 2.37 23.02
#